data_AF-A0A2G6FF71-F1
#
_entry.id   AF-A0A2G6FF71-F1
#
_cell.length_a   1.000
_cell.length_b   1.000
_cell.length_c   1.000
_cell.angle_alpha   90.00
_cell.angle_beta   90.00
_cell.angle_gamma   90.00
#
_symmetry.space_group_name_H-M   'P 1'
#
loop_
_entity.id
_entity.type
_entity.pdbx_description
1 polymer ?
#
loop_
_entity_poly.entity_id
_entity_poly.type
_entity_poly.pdbx_seq_one_letter_code
_entity_poly.pdbx_strand_id
1 'polypeptide(L)'
;MNIYLREMGTLTLLSHEDELKLARKMEEGKNRVQTAVLTTPLAIPALNEVVRGLDSNSDKICQVISGLTDNEPETLERESSDFLERVAQANTLHEERVSLLKHYLALGEQDPAREDFQKKIDEISQKISDLFQDKMICTECIKAIAFGLEELSKKFRKVFVEIMGKHVETSGG
;
A
#
# COMPACT_ATOMS: atom_id res chain seq x y z
N MET A 1 -34.61 -20.28 -24.00
CA MET A 1 -33.45 -21.06 -23.51
C MET A 1 -32.45 -20.05 -22.97
N ASN A 2 -32.18 -20.07 -21.66
CA ASN A 2 -31.40 -19.03 -20.99
C ASN A 2 -29.96 -19.00 -21.51
N ILE A 3 -29.58 -17.88 -22.13
CA ILE A 3 -28.23 -17.59 -22.67
C ILE A 3 -27.15 -17.92 -21.63
N TYR A 4 -27.43 -17.64 -20.36
CA TYR A 4 -26.56 -17.93 -19.22
C TYR A 4 -26.09 -19.40 -19.11
N LEU A 5 -26.99 -20.38 -19.29
CA LEU A 5 -26.62 -21.80 -19.18
C LEU A 5 -25.71 -22.24 -20.34
N ARG A 6 -25.90 -21.62 -21.52
CA ARG A 6 -25.03 -21.86 -22.67
C ARG A 6 -23.63 -21.29 -22.43
N GLU A 7 -23.54 -20.10 -21.85
CA GLU A 7 -22.24 -19.48 -21.51
C GLU A 7 -21.52 -20.24 -20.40
N MET A 8 -22.21 -20.58 -19.30
CA MET A 8 -21.62 -21.35 -18.21
C MET A 8 -21.19 -22.76 -18.64
N GLY A 9 -21.92 -23.41 -19.57
CA GLY A 9 -21.57 -24.73 -20.11
C GLY A 9 -20.32 -24.75 -21.01
N THR A 10 -19.81 -23.59 -21.41
CA THR A 10 -18.54 -23.48 -22.18
C THR A 10 -17.30 -23.31 -21.29
N LEU A 11 -17.49 -23.13 -19.97
CA LEU A 11 -16.38 -22.99 -19.02
C LEU A 11 -15.89 -24.37 -18.58
N THR A 12 -14.58 -24.59 -18.68
CA THR A 12 -13.92 -25.79 -18.15
C THR A 12 -13.79 -25.69 -16.63
N LEU A 13 -14.09 -26.79 -15.93
CA LEU A 13 -13.81 -26.89 -14.50
C LEU A 13 -12.31 -26.80 -14.24
N LEU A 14 -11.93 -26.15 -13.14
CA LEU A 14 -10.53 -26.09 -12.70
C LEU A 14 -10.10 -27.44 -12.14
N SER A 15 -8.87 -27.86 -12.46
CA SER A 15 -8.23 -28.95 -11.73
C SER A 15 -7.70 -28.45 -10.37
N HIS A 16 -7.40 -29.36 -9.45
CA HIS A 16 -6.78 -29.00 -8.16
C HIS A 16 -5.46 -28.21 -8.34
N GLU A 17 -4.67 -28.56 -9.35
CA GLU A 17 -3.45 -27.80 -9.67
C GLU A 17 -3.76 -26.39 -10.16
N ASP A 18 -4.84 -26.21 -10.94
CA ASP A 18 -5.24 -24.91 -11.46
C ASP A 18 -5.82 -24.03 -10.34
N GLU A 19 -6.56 -24.61 -9.40
CA GLU A 19 -7.00 -23.93 -8.17
C GLU A 19 -5.80 -23.44 -7.34
N LEU A 20 -4.79 -24.29 -7.14
CA LEU A 20 -3.54 -23.93 -6.46
C LEU A 20 -2.78 -22.82 -7.19
N LYS A 21 -2.68 -22.88 -8.53
CA LYS A 21 -2.04 -21.83 -9.34
C LYS A 21 -2.79 -20.50 -9.21
N LEU A 22 -4.13 -20.55 -9.23
CA LEU A 22 -4.95 -19.36 -9.08
C LEU A 22 -4.79 -18.74 -7.69
N ALA A 23 -4.80 -19.56 -6.63
CA ALA A 23 -4.60 -19.11 -5.26
C ALA A 23 -3.26 -18.38 -5.08
N ARG A 24 -2.16 -18.96 -5.57
CA ARG A 24 -0.83 -18.31 -5.53
C ARG A 24 -0.81 -17.00 -6.30
N LYS A 25 -1.40 -16.96 -7.50
CA LYS A 25 -1.50 -15.71 -8.29
C LYS A 25 -2.29 -14.63 -7.56
N MET A 26 -3.34 -14.99 -6.83
CA MET A 26 -4.12 -14.04 -6.03
C MET A 26 -3.30 -13.51 -4.86
N GLU A 27 -2.55 -14.37 -4.16
CA GLU A 27 -1.68 -13.98 -3.05
C GLU A 27 -0.53 -13.09 -3.51
N GLU A 28 0.18 -13.47 -4.58
CA GLU A 28 1.22 -12.64 -5.20
C GLU A 28 0.66 -11.28 -5.65
N GLY A 29 -0.55 -11.25 -6.20
CA GLY A 29 -1.23 -10.02 -6.59
C GLY A 29 -1.48 -9.10 -5.39
N LYS A 30 -2.00 -9.65 -4.29
CA LYS A 30 -2.22 -8.90 -3.04
C LYS A 30 -0.91 -8.36 -2.48
N ASN A 31 0.12 -9.21 -2.40
CA ASN A 31 1.45 -8.82 -1.96
C ASN A 31 2.01 -7.66 -2.75
N ARG A 32 1.96 -7.75 -4.09
CA ARG A 32 2.47 -6.69 -4.97
C ARG A 32 1.76 -5.35 -4.73
N VAL A 33 0.44 -5.36 -4.54
CA VAL A 33 -0.31 -4.13 -4.26
C VAL A 33 0.03 -3.60 -2.86
N GLN A 34 0.07 -4.47 -1.84
CA GLN A 34 0.47 -4.08 -0.48
C GLN A 34 1.86 -3.44 -0.46
N THR A 35 2.86 -4.08 -1.06
CA THR A 35 4.22 -3.53 -1.15
C THR A 35 4.23 -2.18 -1.86
N ALA A 36 3.58 -2.06 -3.02
CA ALA A 36 3.56 -0.81 -3.77
C ALA A 36 2.87 0.33 -3.01
N VAL A 37 1.88 0.02 -2.19
CA VAL A 37 1.14 1.00 -1.40
C VAL A 37 1.93 1.40 -0.15
N LEU A 38 2.51 0.43 0.58
CA LEU A 38 3.21 0.65 1.84
C LEU A 38 4.56 1.36 1.69
N THR A 39 5.20 1.28 0.52
CA THR A 39 6.39 2.10 0.24
C THR A 39 6.07 3.59 0.18
N THR A 40 4.82 3.97 -0.07
CA THR A 40 4.45 5.38 -0.21
C THR A 40 4.33 6.09 1.15
N PRO A 41 4.65 7.39 1.23
CA PRO A 41 4.42 8.18 2.44
C PRO A 41 2.96 8.24 2.89
N LEU A 42 2.00 8.09 1.97
CA LEU A 42 0.57 8.12 2.26
C LEU A 42 0.11 6.91 3.09
N ALA A 43 0.91 5.83 3.13
CA ALA A 43 0.58 4.65 3.92
C ALA A 43 0.56 4.93 5.43
N ILE A 44 1.42 5.82 5.93
CA ILE A 44 1.61 6.02 7.37
C ILE A 44 0.35 6.57 8.06
N PRO A 45 -0.28 7.67 7.58
CA PRO A 45 -1.54 8.13 8.14
C PRO A 45 -2.62 7.04 8.15
N ALA A 46 -2.72 6.25 7.09
CA ALA A 46 -3.71 5.20 7.00
C ALA A 46 -3.45 4.03 7.96
N LEU A 47 -2.20 3.60 8.11
CA LEU A 47 -1.81 2.62 9.13
C LEU A 47 -2.14 3.14 10.53
N ASN A 48 -1.91 4.43 10.79
CA ASN A 48 -2.27 5.10 12.04
C ASN A 48 -3.79 5.15 12.27
N GLU A 49 -4.62 5.27 11.23
CA GLU A 49 -6.08 5.12 11.37
C GLU A 49 -6.47 3.69 11.78
N VAL A 50 -5.85 2.70 11.16
CA VAL A 50 -6.15 1.29 11.38
C VAL A 50 -5.85 0.90 12.84
N VAL A 51 -4.68 1.28 13.37
CA VAL A 51 -4.30 0.93 14.74
C VAL A 51 -5.10 1.64 15.83
N ARG A 52 -5.61 2.86 15.58
CA ARG A 52 -6.52 3.51 16.54
C ARG A 52 -7.78 2.70 16.80
N GLY A 53 -8.22 1.91 15.82
CA GLY A 53 -9.31 0.96 15.99
C GLY A 53 -8.96 -0.21 16.92
N LEU A 54 -7.69 -0.63 16.94
CA LEU A 54 -7.15 -1.77 17.68
C LEU A 54 -6.83 -1.45 19.15
N ASP A 55 -6.34 -0.24 19.45
CA ASP A 55 -6.00 0.18 20.83
C ASP A 55 -7.17 0.02 21.81
N SER A 56 -8.41 0.10 21.31
CA SER A 56 -9.63 -0.04 22.11
C SER A 56 -10.18 -1.47 22.15
N ASN A 57 -9.74 -2.36 21.25
CA ASN A 57 -10.24 -3.74 21.14
C ASN A 57 -9.31 -4.59 20.24
N SER A 58 -8.54 -5.49 20.87
CA SER A 58 -7.62 -6.42 20.21
C SER A 58 -8.31 -7.41 19.27
N ASP A 59 -9.58 -7.77 19.52
CA ASP A 59 -10.33 -8.72 18.68
C ASP A 59 -10.54 -8.21 17.24
N LYS A 60 -10.41 -6.90 17.03
CA LYS A 60 -10.50 -6.30 15.69
C LYS A 60 -9.30 -6.62 14.81
N ILE A 61 -8.23 -7.22 15.34
CA ILE A 61 -7.08 -7.62 14.54
C ILE A 61 -7.46 -8.58 13.41
N CYS A 62 -8.47 -9.44 13.61
CA CYS A 62 -9.02 -10.32 12.57
C CYS A 62 -9.66 -9.57 11.39
N GLN A 63 -10.03 -8.30 11.58
CA GLN A 63 -10.56 -7.44 10.51
C GLN A 63 -9.43 -6.72 9.76
N VAL A 64 -8.26 -6.59 10.39
CA VAL A 64 -7.10 -5.88 9.85
C VAL A 64 -6.14 -6.82 9.14
N ILE A 65 -5.90 -8.01 9.71
CA ILE A 65 -4.99 -9.01 9.17
C ILE A 65 -5.81 -10.19 8.64
N SER A 66 -5.58 -10.52 7.37
CA SER A 66 -6.16 -11.69 6.71
C SER A 66 -5.36 -12.95 7.03
N GLY A 67 -6.04 -14.08 7.16
CA GLY A 67 -5.39 -15.39 7.34
C GLY A 67 -5.14 -15.79 8.80
N LEU A 68 -5.61 -15.00 9.76
CA LEU A 68 -5.69 -15.42 11.16
C LEU A 68 -6.69 -16.58 11.26
N THR A 69 -6.16 -17.79 11.45
CA THR A 69 -6.94 -19.04 11.49
C THR A 69 -7.36 -19.38 12.93
N ASP A 70 -6.57 -18.90 13.89
CA ASP A 70 -6.78 -19.09 15.31
C ASP A 70 -7.40 -17.82 15.93
N ASN A 71 -8.52 -18.00 16.63
CA ASN A 71 -9.27 -16.94 17.29
C ASN A 71 -9.17 -17.06 18.82
N GLU A 72 -8.19 -17.79 19.34
CA GLU A 72 -7.89 -17.81 20.77
C GLU A 72 -7.50 -16.40 21.25
N PRO A 73 -8.04 -15.91 22.38
CA PRO A 73 -7.80 -14.54 22.85
C PRO A 73 -6.31 -14.20 22.99
N GLU A 74 -5.51 -15.13 23.49
CA GLU A 74 -4.05 -14.95 23.63
C GLU A 74 -3.36 -14.75 22.28
N THR A 75 -3.77 -15.50 21.25
CA THR A 75 -3.26 -15.33 19.90
C THR A 75 -3.66 -13.97 19.34
N LEU A 76 -4.91 -13.55 19.49
CA LEU A 76 -5.39 -12.24 19.01
C LEU A 76 -4.68 -11.07 19.69
N GLU A 77 -4.48 -11.13 21.00
CA GLU A 77 -3.74 -10.11 21.75
C GLU A 77 -2.28 -10.01 21.28
N ARG A 78 -1.61 -11.16 21.09
CA ARG A 78 -0.24 -11.20 20.59
C ARG A 78 -0.12 -10.59 19.20
N GLU A 79 -1.00 -10.99 18.27
CA GLU A 79 -0.98 -10.47 16.90
C GLU A 79 -1.32 -8.98 16.85
N SER A 80 -2.25 -8.53 17.69
CA SER A 80 -2.58 -7.11 17.83
C SER A 80 -1.38 -6.32 18.35
N SER A 81 -0.68 -6.81 19.39
CA SER A 81 0.50 -6.16 19.94
C SER A 81 1.66 -6.10 18.93
N ASP A 82 1.94 -7.19 18.21
CA ASP A 82 2.97 -7.25 17.17
C ASP A 82 2.66 -6.26 16.04
N PHE A 83 1.40 -6.18 15.60
CA PHE A 83 1.00 -5.23 14.56
C PHE A 83 1.14 -3.77 15.02
N LEU A 84 0.75 -3.46 16.26
CA LEU A 84 0.93 -2.13 16.86
C LEU A 84 2.40 -1.72 16.92
N GLU A 85 3.28 -2.65 17.34
CA GLU A 85 4.71 -2.40 17.41
C GLU A 85 5.30 -2.11 16.03
N ARG A 86 4.92 -2.89 15.00
CA ARG A 86 5.37 -2.67 13.62
C ARG A 86 4.92 -1.31 13.09
N VAL A 87 3.71 -0.86 13.41
CA VAL A 87 3.24 0.48 13.03
C VAL A 87 4.02 1.58 13.78
N ALA A 88 4.37 1.37 15.05
CA ALA A 88 5.24 2.30 15.78
C ALA A 88 6.66 2.37 15.16
N GLN A 89 7.23 1.23 14.78
CA GLN A 89 8.51 1.17 14.05
C GLN A 89 8.41 1.88 12.69
N ALA A 90 7.31 1.67 11.94
CA ALA A 90 7.06 2.35 10.68
C ALA A 90 6.97 3.87 10.84
N ASN A 91 6.36 4.38 11.93
CA ASN A 91 6.33 5.81 12.24
C ASN A 91 7.74 6.36 12.51
N THR A 92 8.57 5.62 13.26
CA THR A 92 9.96 6.02 13.54
C THR A 92 10.78 6.13 12.25
N LEU A 93 10.69 5.12 11.38
CA LEU A 93 11.31 5.15 10.05
C LEU A 93 10.74 6.29 9.19
N HIS A 94 9.44 6.58 9.31
CA HIS A 94 8.83 7.68 8.58
C HIS A 94 9.40 9.04 8.98
N GLU A 95 9.67 9.27 10.27
CA GLU A 95 10.31 10.49 10.76
C GLU A 95 11.70 10.69 10.14
N GLU A 96 12.49 9.61 10.06
CA GLU A 96 13.78 9.62 9.37
C GLU A 96 13.62 9.97 7.88
N ARG A 97 12.67 9.33 7.18
CA ARG A 97 12.33 9.65 5.79
C ARG A 97 11.94 11.12 5.61
N VAL A 98 11.16 11.68 6.53
CA VAL A 98 10.76 13.10 6.50
C VAL A 98 11.98 14.02 6.67
N SER A 99 12.93 13.66 7.54
CA SER A 99 14.19 14.39 7.68
C SER A 99 15.00 14.39 6.38
N LEU A 100 15.16 13.23 5.75
CA LEU A 100 15.86 13.10 4.47
C LEU A 100 15.16 13.88 3.36
N LEU A 101 13.82 13.87 3.31
CA LEU A 101 13.05 14.65 2.35
C LEU A 101 13.27 16.16 2.53
N LYS A 102 13.37 16.66 3.76
CA LYS A 102 13.69 18.07 4.01
C LYS A 102 15.07 18.45 3.46
N HIS A 103 16.06 17.59 3.67
CA HIS A 103 17.39 17.79 3.09
C HIS A 103 17.37 17.73 1.57
N TYR A 104 16.71 16.72 0.99
CA TYR A 104 16.55 16.57 -0.46
C TYR A 104 15.93 17.81 -1.12
N LEU A 105 14.86 18.35 -0.53
CA LEU A 105 14.17 19.55 -1.03
C LEU A 105 15.00 20.84 -0.91
N ALA A 106 15.98 20.87 -0.01
CA ALA A 106 16.89 22.01 0.14
C ALA A 106 18.05 22.00 -0.88
N LEU A 107 18.29 20.88 -1.57
CA LEU A 107 19.35 20.76 -2.58
C LEU A 107 18.95 21.44 -3.90
N GLY A 108 19.94 22.01 -4.60
CA GLY A 108 19.74 22.58 -5.94
C GLY A 108 19.48 21.52 -7.02
N GLU A 109 18.92 21.91 -8.16
CA GLU A 109 18.41 20.94 -9.16
C GLU A 109 19.43 19.92 -9.68
N GLN A 110 20.68 20.34 -9.79
CA GLN A 110 21.78 19.57 -10.35
C GLN A 110 22.75 19.06 -9.28
N ASP A 111 22.37 19.13 -8.00
CA ASP A 111 23.24 18.68 -6.92
C ASP A 111 23.38 17.15 -6.97
N PRO A 112 24.60 16.60 -7.12
CA PRO A 112 24.82 15.15 -7.20
C PRO A 112 24.37 14.42 -5.92
N ALA A 113 24.34 15.08 -4.76
CA ALA A 113 23.87 14.48 -3.52
C ALA A 113 22.39 14.09 -3.56
N ARG A 114 21.59 14.63 -4.50
CA ARG A 114 20.17 14.26 -4.66
C ARG A 114 19.98 12.78 -4.91
N GLU A 115 20.86 12.16 -5.70
CA GLU A 115 20.77 10.72 -5.97
C GLU A 115 20.97 9.90 -4.69
N ASP A 116 21.93 10.29 -3.84
CA ASP A 116 22.21 9.62 -2.56
C ASP A 116 21.04 9.77 -1.58
N PHE A 117 20.43 10.96 -1.50
CA PHE A 117 19.24 11.17 -0.67
C PHE A 117 18.04 10.38 -1.18
N GLN A 118 17.84 10.33 -2.50
CA GLN A 118 16.76 9.56 -3.11
C GLN A 118 16.91 8.06 -2.80
N LYS A 119 18.11 7.50 -2.95
CA LYS A 119 18.40 6.10 -2.56
C LYS A 119 18.07 5.83 -1.10
N LYS A 120 18.49 6.70 -0.18
CA LYS A 120 18.17 6.54 1.26
C LYS A 120 16.66 6.62 1.54
N ILE A 121 15.94 7.50 0.86
CA ILE A 121 14.49 7.62 0.97
C ILE A 121 13.80 6.34 0.47
N ASP A 122 14.26 5.80 -0.66
CA ASP A 122 13.74 4.56 -1.23
C ASP A 122 14.06 3.35 -0.33
N GLU A 123 15.26 3.28 0.24
CA GLU A 123 15.64 2.26 1.23
C GLU A 123 14.74 2.28 2.46
N ILE A 124 14.45 3.45 3.03
CA ILE A 124 13.52 3.56 4.16
C ILE A 124 12.10 3.15 3.75
N SER A 125 11.67 3.57 2.57
CA SER A 125 10.36 3.20 2.04
C SER A 125 10.22 1.69 1.89
N GLN A 126 11.28 1.00 1.44
CA GLN A 126 11.32 -0.45 1.38
C GLN A 126 11.32 -1.08 2.78
N LYS A 127 12.15 -0.59 3.72
CA LYS A 127 12.17 -1.06 5.12
C LYS A 127 10.78 -0.97 5.76
N ILE A 128 10.06 0.14 5.56
CA ILE A 128 8.68 0.29 6.06
C ILE A 128 7.76 -0.78 5.47
N SER A 129 7.85 -1.05 4.16
CA SER A 129 7.05 -2.11 3.54
C SER A 129 7.42 -3.50 4.07
N ASP A 130 8.71 -3.74 4.33
CA ASP A 130 9.23 -5.03 4.78
C ASP A 130 8.72 -5.40 6.18
N LEU A 131 8.44 -4.41 7.03
CA LEU A 131 7.80 -4.61 8.34
C LEU A 131 6.45 -5.32 8.27
N PHE A 132 5.81 -5.40 7.10
CA PHE A 132 4.48 -6.01 6.95
C PHE A 132 4.48 -7.14 5.92
N GLN A 133 5.63 -7.62 5.41
CA GLN A 133 5.65 -8.66 4.37
C GLN A 133 5.03 -9.99 4.83
N ASP A 134 5.16 -10.33 6.11
CA ASP A 134 4.60 -11.53 6.73
C ASP A 134 3.17 -11.32 7.24
N LYS A 135 2.62 -10.11 7.12
CA LYS A 135 1.26 -9.77 7.60
C LYS A 135 0.41 -9.33 6.41
N MET A 136 -0.53 -10.18 6.00
CA MET A 136 -1.48 -9.82 4.93
C MET A 136 -2.51 -8.85 5.47
N ILE A 137 -2.38 -7.57 5.18
CA ILE A 137 -3.38 -6.57 5.56
C ILE A 137 -4.64 -6.79 4.72
N CYS A 138 -5.82 -6.62 5.31
CA CYS A 138 -7.08 -6.81 4.62
C CYS A 138 -7.22 -5.89 3.41
N THR A 139 -8.00 -6.35 2.44
CA THR A 139 -8.06 -5.71 1.13
C THR A 139 -8.68 -4.30 1.22
N GLU A 140 -9.59 -4.10 2.16
CA GLU A 140 -10.30 -2.87 2.46
C GLU A 140 -9.33 -1.77 2.93
N CYS A 141 -8.43 -2.12 3.86
CA CYS A 141 -7.40 -1.20 4.35
C CYS A 141 -6.43 -0.81 3.23
N ILE A 142 -5.92 -1.77 2.45
CA ILE A 142 -5.01 -1.48 1.33
C ILE A 142 -5.70 -0.65 0.23
N LYS A 143 -6.97 -0.96 -0.08
CA LYS A 143 -7.77 -0.20 -1.06
C LYS A 143 -7.94 1.25 -0.65
N ALA A 144 -8.13 1.55 0.63
CA ALA A 144 -8.29 2.93 1.10
C ALA A 144 -7.04 3.77 0.78
N ILE A 145 -5.84 3.21 0.98
CA ILE A 145 -4.57 3.89 0.67
C ILE A 145 -4.38 4.00 -0.83
N ALA A 146 -4.62 2.91 -1.58
CA ALA A 146 -4.52 2.90 -3.03
C ALA A 146 -5.45 3.93 -3.68
N PHE A 147 -6.67 4.09 -3.17
CA PHE A 147 -7.61 5.11 -3.62
C PHE A 147 -7.08 6.53 -3.38
N GLY A 148 -6.48 6.79 -2.21
CA GLY A 148 -5.83 8.06 -1.93
C GLY A 148 -4.71 8.39 -2.94
N LEU A 149 -3.90 7.41 -3.32
CA LEU A 149 -2.88 7.54 -4.36
C LEU A 149 -3.48 7.81 -5.74
N GLU A 150 -4.56 7.10 -6.10
CA GLU A 150 -5.26 7.30 -7.37
C GLU A 150 -5.82 8.72 -7.49
N GLU A 151 -6.42 9.24 -6.42
CA GLU A 151 -6.95 10.60 -6.36
C GLU A 151 -5.85 11.66 -6.47
N LEU A 152 -4.69 11.45 -5.82
CA LEU A 152 -3.53 12.32 -6.00
C LEU A 152 -3.03 12.31 -7.46
N SER A 153 -2.97 11.14 -8.09
CA SER A 153 -2.58 11.00 -9.50
C SER A 153 -3.54 11.74 -10.45
N LYS A 154 -4.86 11.64 -10.22
CA LYS A 154 -5.87 12.38 -10.99
C LYS A 154 -5.69 13.89 -10.85
N LYS A 155 -5.48 14.40 -9.63
CA LYS A 155 -5.24 15.82 -9.38
C LYS A 155 -3.96 16.30 -10.07
N PHE A 156 -2.87 15.52 -9.98
CA PHE A 156 -1.62 15.84 -10.66
C PHE A 156 -1.78 15.93 -12.17
N ARG A 157 -2.48 14.97 -12.80
CA ARG A 157 -2.79 15.00 -14.24
C ARG A 157 -3.55 16.26 -14.64
N LYS A 158 -4.54 16.70 -13.84
CA LYS A 158 -5.29 17.93 -14.11
C LYS A 158 -4.37 19.15 -14.12
N VAL A 159 -3.54 19.30 -13.08
CA VAL A 159 -2.56 20.40 -12.98
C VAL A 159 -1.57 20.35 -14.15
N PHE A 160 -1.08 19.16 -14.51
CA PHE A 160 -0.18 18.98 -15.64
C PHE A 160 -0.80 19.44 -16.97
N VAL A 161 -2.05 19.06 -17.24
CA VAL A 161 -2.78 19.50 -18.46
C VAL A 161 -2.98 21.02 -18.47
N GLU A 162 -3.32 21.62 -17.32
CA GLU A 162 -3.47 23.08 -17.21
C GLU A 162 -2.15 23.84 -17.46
N ILE A 163 -1.02 23.34 -16.95
CA ILE A 163 0.31 23.93 -17.17
C ILE A 163 0.71 23.82 -18.65
N MET A 164 0.55 22.63 -19.24
CA MET A 164 0.88 22.40 -20.65
C MET A 164 -0.01 23.23 -21.58
N GLY A 165 -1.31 23.37 -21.27
CA GLY A 165 -2.22 24.22 -22.02
C GLY A 165 -1.78 25.69 -22.05
N LYS A 166 -1.38 26.24 -20.90
CA LYS A 166 -0.87 27.62 -20.81
C LYS A 166 0.42 27.83 -21.62
N HIS A 167 1.31 26.85 -21.67
CA HIS A 167 2.54 26.93 -22.48
C HIS A 167 2.27 26.91 -24.00
N VAL A 168 1.26 26.16 -24.45
CA VAL A 168 0.83 26.16 -25.86
C VAL A 168 0.23 27.50 -26.25
N GLU A 169 -0.53 28.16 -25.36
CA GLU A 169 -1.10 29.49 -25.60
C GLU A 169 -0.04 30.62 -25.61
N THR A 170 1.03 30.51 -24.81
CA THR A 170 2.10 31.53 -24.75
C THR A 170 3.18 31.39 -25.83
N SER A 171 3.31 30.23 -26.47
CA SER A 171 4.31 29.99 -27.54
C SER A 171 3.76 30.21 -28.96
N GLY A 172 2.49 30.57 -29.08
CA GLY A 172 1.77 30.72 -30.35
C GLY A 172 1.37 32.16 -30.75
N GLY A 173 1.92 33.18 -30.07
CA GLY A 173 1.75 34.60 -30.41
C GLY A 173 3.11 35.27 -30.59
#